data_AF-A0A257RLQ6-F1
#
_entry.id   AF-A0A257RLQ6-F1
#
_cell.length_a   1.000
_cell.length_b   1.000
_cell.length_c   1.000
_cell.angle_alpha   90.00
_cell.angle_beta   90.00
_cell.angle_gamma   90.00
#
_symmetry.space_group_name_H-M   'P 1'
#
loop_
_entity.id
_entity.type
_entity.pdbx_description
1 polymer ?
#
loop_
_entity_poly.entity_id
_entity_poly.type
_entity_poly.pdbx_seq_one_letter_code
_entity_poly.pdbx_strand_id
1 'polypeptide(L)'
;SEGRGSPSWSHDTLPEDVKLGRLSVARAPAHVLDKALIEAISTMDFALYNLTSLSDVLAAIKSGTISGETFTRVDSPLQNLALYKDLLTNGWVGDGTTKVPANPSGTELLLAVFLGSAADKTIPITADTVTAVDTILQVSLPNNVTAAKLAADADAVRLAILAAHEGE
;
A
#
# COMPACT_ATOMS: atom_id res chain seq x y z
N SER A 1 -33.39 -29.82 -21.18
CA SER A 1 -33.67 -28.54 -20.50
C SER A 1 -32.34 -28.01 -20.01
N GLU A 2 -31.79 -27.04 -20.74
CA GLU A 2 -30.45 -26.51 -20.51
C GLU A 2 -30.44 -25.60 -19.28
N GLY A 3 -29.50 -25.87 -18.37
CA GLY A 3 -29.23 -25.05 -17.20
C GLY A 3 -28.80 -23.66 -17.66
N ARG A 4 -29.59 -22.67 -17.29
CA ARG A 4 -29.35 -21.26 -17.58
C ARG A 4 -28.06 -20.84 -16.86
N GLY A 5 -26.95 -20.83 -17.59
CA GLY A 5 -25.70 -20.20 -17.16
C GLY A 5 -26.00 -18.75 -16.80
N SER A 6 -25.66 -18.38 -15.58
CA SER A 6 -25.79 -16.99 -15.13
C SER A 6 -24.79 -16.11 -15.93
N PRO A 7 -25.19 -14.92 -16.42
CA PRO A 7 -24.31 -14.07 -17.22
C PRO A 7 -23.12 -13.52 -16.40
N SER A 8 -21.94 -13.41 -17.03
CA SER A 8 -20.66 -13.06 -16.38
C SER A 8 -20.37 -11.56 -16.20
N TRP A 9 -21.39 -10.71 -16.05
CA TRP A 9 -21.18 -9.24 -15.98
C TRP A 9 -21.17 -8.65 -14.56
N SER A 10 -21.12 -9.44 -13.49
CA SER A 10 -21.17 -8.93 -12.10
C SER A 10 -19.82 -8.85 -11.37
N HIS A 11 -18.69 -9.11 -12.02
CA HIS A 11 -17.37 -9.10 -11.36
C HIS A 11 -16.74 -7.70 -11.18
N ASP A 12 -17.54 -6.63 -11.19
CA ASP A 12 -17.10 -5.27 -10.88
C ASP A 12 -17.88 -4.69 -9.68
N THR A 13 -18.41 -5.57 -8.84
CA THR A 13 -18.93 -5.22 -7.53
C THR A 13 -17.80 -5.41 -6.53
N LEU A 14 -17.42 -4.34 -5.84
CA LEU A 14 -16.56 -4.43 -4.65
C LEU A 14 -17.09 -5.57 -3.77
N PRO A 15 -16.25 -6.47 -3.23
CA PRO A 15 -16.78 -7.55 -2.42
C PRO A 15 -17.52 -6.92 -1.24
N GLU A 16 -18.84 -7.18 -1.16
CA GLU A 16 -19.79 -6.33 -0.42
C GLU A 16 -19.53 -6.30 1.10
N ASP A 17 -18.72 -7.24 1.60
CA ASP A 17 -18.39 -7.43 3.01
C ASP A 17 -16.96 -6.98 3.40
N VAL A 18 -16.19 -6.38 2.49
CA VAL A 18 -14.81 -5.96 2.80
C VAL A 18 -14.78 -4.77 3.76
N LYS A 19 -14.29 -5.02 4.97
CA LYS A 19 -14.04 -3.97 5.96
C LYS A 19 -12.74 -3.24 5.64
N LEU A 20 -12.86 -2.04 5.09
CA LEU A 20 -11.69 -1.22 4.72
C LEU A 20 -11.07 -0.43 5.89
N GLY A 21 -11.83 -0.13 6.95
CA GLY A 21 -11.31 0.67 8.06
C GLY A 21 -10.68 1.99 7.58
N ARG A 22 -9.42 2.23 7.95
CA ARG A 22 -8.62 3.39 7.50
C ARG A 22 -8.44 3.45 5.98
N LEU A 23 -8.50 2.33 5.25
CA LEU A 23 -8.41 2.30 3.79
C LEU A 23 -9.64 2.88 3.10
N SER A 24 -10.73 3.17 3.83
CA SER A 24 -11.89 3.87 3.27
C SER A 24 -11.54 5.24 2.66
N VAL A 25 -10.42 5.85 3.06
CA VAL A 25 -9.90 7.08 2.46
C VAL A 25 -9.46 6.93 1.00
N ALA A 26 -9.39 5.69 0.47
CA ALA A 26 -9.26 5.43 -0.97
C ALA A 26 -10.35 6.13 -1.79
N ARG A 27 -11.52 6.37 -1.19
CA ARG A 27 -12.67 7.05 -1.79
C ARG A 27 -12.54 8.58 -1.80
N ALA A 28 -11.42 9.13 -1.33
CA ALA A 28 -11.20 10.56 -1.35
C ALA A 28 -11.23 11.11 -2.80
N PRO A 29 -11.71 12.35 -3.00
CA PRO A 29 -11.66 12.98 -4.31
C PRO A 29 -10.23 13.01 -4.87
N ALA A 30 -10.08 12.92 -6.20
CA ALA A 30 -8.76 12.87 -6.85
C ALA A 30 -7.82 14.01 -6.39
N HIS A 31 -8.29 15.25 -6.37
CA HIS A 31 -7.49 16.40 -5.94
C HIS A 31 -7.00 16.31 -4.47
N VAL A 32 -7.71 15.56 -3.61
CA VAL A 32 -7.30 15.32 -2.22
C VAL A 32 -6.16 14.29 -2.18
N LEU A 33 -6.24 13.23 -3.00
CA LEU A 33 -5.15 12.27 -3.16
C LEU A 33 -3.91 12.94 -3.78
N ASP A 34 -4.08 13.80 -4.78
CA ASP A 34 -2.98 14.52 -5.44
C ASP A 34 -2.25 15.43 -4.44
N LYS A 35 -3.01 16.16 -3.60
CA LYS A 35 -2.42 16.98 -2.54
C LYS A 35 -1.68 16.11 -1.51
N ALA A 36 -2.28 15.00 -1.09
CA ALA A 36 -1.65 14.08 -0.15
C ALA A 36 -0.36 13.47 -0.71
N LEU A 37 -0.30 13.17 -2.02
CA LEU A 37 0.90 12.70 -2.69
C LEU A 37 2.03 13.72 -2.58
N ILE A 38 1.76 14.99 -2.88
CA ILE A 38 2.75 16.08 -2.81
C ILE A 38 3.29 16.22 -1.39
N GLU A 39 2.40 16.22 -0.40
CA GLU A 39 2.79 16.29 1.01
C GLU A 39 3.66 15.08 1.42
N ALA A 40 3.27 13.88 1.00
CA ALA A 40 4.01 12.65 1.30
C ALA A 40 5.43 12.70 0.74
N ILE A 41 5.58 13.04 -0.55
CA ILE A 41 6.87 13.14 -1.23
C ILE A 41 7.77 14.18 -0.57
N SER A 42 7.20 15.29 -0.10
CA SER A 42 7.99 16.36 0.55
C SER A 42 8.49 16.03 1.96
N THR A 43 7.93 15.00 2.60
CA THR A 43 8.22 14.68 4.02
C THR A 43 8.79 13.30 4.24
N MET A 44 8.59 12.37 3.30
CA MET A 44 9.09 11.00 3.41
C MET A 44 10.62 10.96 3.39
N ASP A 45 11.19 10.15 4.27
CA ASP A 45 12.59 9.78 4.15
C ASP A 45 12.74 8.60 3.19
N PHE A 46 13.33 8.86 2.03
CA PHE A 46 13.53 7.84 0.99
C PHE A 46 14.43 6.68 1.42
N ALA A 47 15.16 6.76 2.55
CA ALA A 47 16.00 5.66 3.04
C ALA A 47 15.18 4.38 3.29
N LEU A 48 14.00 4.48 3.93
CA LEU A 48 13.13 3.33 4.17
C LEU A 48 12.65 2.71 2.84
N TYR A 49 12.25 3.56 1.91
CA TYR A 49 11.64 3.16 0.65
C TYR A 49 12.67 2.72 -0.42
N ASN A 50 13.97 2.83 -0.11
CA ASN A 50 15.06 2.27 -0.92
C ASN A 50 15.53 0.89 -0.44
N LEU A 51 15.02 0.39 0.69
CA LEU A 51 15.28 -0.97 1.12
C LEU A 51 14.73 -1.97 0.10
N THR A 52 15.46 -3.06 -0.11
CA THR A 52 15.18 -4.02 -1.19
C THR A 52 14.60 -5.34 -0.70
N SER A 53 14.45 -5.52 0.61
CA SER A 53 13.89 -6.73 1.20
C SER A 53 12.80 -6.40 2.22
N LEU A 54 11.76 -7.23 2.28
CA LEU A 54 10.70 -7.11 3.28
C LEU A 54 11.27 -7.23 4.70
N SER A 55 12.20 -8.16 4.95
CA SER A 55 12.79 -8.34 6.27
C SER A 55 13.48 -7.08 6.79
N ASP A 56 14.22 -6.37 5.94
CA ASP A 56 14.91 -5.13 6.34
C ASP A 56 13.92 -4.01 6.61
N VAL A 57 12.87 -3.89 5.78
CA VAL A 57 11.78 -2.94 6.01
C VAL A 57 11.09 -3.20 7.35
N LEU A 58 10.74 -4.45 7.64
CA LEU A 58 10.08 -4.80 8.90
C LEU A 58 10.99 -4.55 10.11
N ALA A 59 12.30 -4.81 9.99
CA ALA A 59 13.27 -4.51 11.03
C ALA A 59 13.41 -2.99 11.26
N ALA A 60 13.47 -2.21 10.18
CA ALA A 60 13.52 -0.75 10.24
C ALA A 60 12.28 -0.17 10.90
N ILE A 61 11.08 -0.63 10.51
CA ILE A 61 9.81 -0.21 11.12
C ILE A 61 9.77 -0.51 12.61
N LYS A 62 10.15 -1.74 13.02
CA LYS A 62 10.11 -2.15 14.43
C LYS A 62 11.12 -1.41 15.31
N SER A 63 12.30 -1.13 14.77
CA SER A 63 13.37 -0.45 15.51
C SER A 63 13.26 1.08 15.46
N GLY A 64 12.50 1.63 14.50
CA GLY A 64 12.47 3.06 14.22
C GLY A 64 13.76 3.62 13.61
N THR A 65 14.70 2.76 13.20
CA THR A 65 16.01 3.18 12.69
C THR A 65 16.45 2.40 11.46
N ILE A 66 17.31 3.02 10.65
CA ILE A 66 18.05 2.39 9.56
C ILE A 66 19.52 2.70 9.78
N SER A 67 20.35 1.66 9.92
CA SER A 67 21.78 1.82 10.23
C SER A 67 22.06 2.65 11.50
N GLY A 68 21.15 2.61 12.47
CA GLY A 68 21.25 3.36 13.73
C GLY A 68 20.71 4.79 13.69
N GLU A 69 20.30 5.28 12.52
CA GLU A 69 19.72 6.62 12.35
C GLU A 69 18.19 6.56 12.30
N THR A 70 17.51 7.50 12.95
CA THR A 70 16.05 7.64 12.87
C THR A 70 15.65 8.16 11.50
N PHE A 71 14.50 7.71 10.99
CA PHE A 71 13.95 8.15 9.71
C PHE A 71 12.49 8.61 9.87
N THR A 72 12.01 9.42 8.94
CA THR A 72 10.60 9.85 8.89
C THR A 72 9.80 8.96 7.96
N ARG A 73 8.85 8.19 8.52
CA ARG A 73 7.88 7.41 7.75
C ARG A 73 6.64 8.25 7.43
N VAL A 74 5.99 7.96 6.32
CA VAL A 74 4.64 8.45 6.04
C VAL A 74 3.62 7.65 6.87
N ASP A 75 2.95 8.31 7.81
CA ASP A 75 1.97 7.69 8.73
C ASP A 75 0.51 7.86 8.33
N SER A 76 0.20 8.86 7.48
CA SER A 76 -1.16 9.16 7.07
C SER A 76 -1.69 8.08 6.10
N PRO A 77 -2.89 7.52 6.35
CA PRO A 77 -3.52 6.59 5.43
C PRO A 77 -3.71 7.15 4.03
N LEU A 78 -4.15 8.40 3.96
CA LEU A 78 -4.43 9.07 2.71
C LEU A 78 -3.14 9.28 1.89
N GLN A 79 -2.06 9.69 2.55
CA GLN A 79 -0.76 9.89 1.91
C GLN A 79 -0.16 8.58 1.41
N ASN A 80 -0.25 7.50 2.21
CA ASN A 80 0.20 6.19 1.78
C ASN A 80 -0.62 5.64 0.60
N LEU A 81 -1.95 5.82 0.59
CA LEU A 81 -2.76 5.41 -0.57
C LEU A 81 -2.49 6.26 -1.81
N ALA A 82 -2.14 7.53 -1.64
CA ALA A 82 -1.70 8.37 -2.74
C ALA A 82 -0.37 7.86 -3.34
N LEU A 83 0.61 7.50 -2.50
CA LEU A 83 1.86 6.87 -2.94
C LEU A 83 1.63 5.50 -3.61
N TYR A 84 0.73 4.68 -3.06
CA TYR A 84 0.33 3.40 -3.65
C TYR A 84 -0.23 3.59 -5.06
N LYS A 85 -1.16 4.53 -5.23
CA LYS A 85 -1.75 4.86 -6.53
C LYS A 85 -0.71 5.39 -7.52
N ASP A 86 0.16 6.30 -7.06
CA ASP A 86 1.21 6.91 -7.88
C ASP A 86 2.19 5.84 -8.39
N LEU A 87 2.59 4.90 -7.51
CA LEU A 87 3.44 3.77 -7.87
C LEU A 87 2.80 2.87 -8.94
N LEU A 88 1.52 2.54 -8.82
CA LEU A 88 0.81 1.72 -9.82
C LEU A 88 0.59 2.46 -11.15
N THR A 89 0.46 3.79 -11.09
CA THR A 89 0.22 4.61 -12.29
C THR A 89 1.51 4.87 -13.06
N ASN A 90 2.59 5.21 -12.35
CA ASN A 90 3.82 5.71 -12.93
C ASN A 90 4.97 4.70 -12.91
N GLY A 91 4.86 3.63 -12.12
CA GLY A 91 5.91 2.65 -11.89
C GLY A 91 7.00 3.12 -10.91
N TRP A 92 6.89 4.34 -10.40
CA TRP A 92 7.78 4.95 -9.40
C TRP A 92 7.04 6.08 -8.67
N VAL A 93 7.55 6.46 -7.50
CA VAL A 93 7.16 7.66 -6.74
C VAL A 93 8.40 8.49 -6.43
N GLY A 94 8.27 9.82 -6.33
CA GLY A 94 9.39 10.67 -5.95
C GLY A 94 9.26 12.14 -6.36
N ASP A 95 10.27 12.95 -6.02
CA ASP A 95 10.30 14.41 -6.22
C ASP A 95 10.84 14.83 -7.61
N GLY A 96 11.06 13.87 -8.50
CA GLY A 96 11.67 14.08 -9.81
C GLY A 96 13.20 13.92 -9.83
N THR A 97 13.87 14.11 -8.69
CA THR A 97 15.31 13.87 -8.51
C THR A 97 15.56 12.48 -7.94
N THR A 98 14.86 12.17 -6.85
CA THR A 98 14.85 10.85 -6.20
C THR A 98 13.63 10.09 -6.68
N LYS A 99 13.81 8.80 -7.01
CA LYS A 99 12.73 7.92 -7.45
C LYS A 99 12.84 6.56 -6.77
N VAL A 100 11.72 6.05 -6.30
CA VAL A 100 11.62 4.70 -5.73
C VAL A 100 10.44 3.93 -6.36
N PRO A 101 10.56 2.61 -6.58
CA PRO A 101 11.76 1.81 -6.33
C PRO A 101 12.84 2.12 -7.38
N ALA A 102 14.12 1.94 -7.01
CA ALA A 102 15.23 2.12 -7.94
C ALA A 102 15.22 1.11 -9.10
N ASN A 103 14.51 -0.01 -8.94
CA ASN A 103 14.29 -0.99 -9.99
C ASN A 103 12.87 -1.59 -9.89
N PRO A 104 12.25 -2.05 -11.01
CA PRO A 104 10.89 -2.57 -11.03
C PRO A 104 10.62 -3.78 -10.11
N SER A 105 11.64 -4.56 -9.75
CA SER A 105 11.50 -5.69 -8.81
C SER A 105 11.15 -5.22 -7.39
N GLY A 106 11.38 -3.95 -7.06
CA GLY A 106 11.00 -3.35 -5.77
C GLY A 106 9.55 -2.89 -5.70
N THR A 107 8.80 -2.93 -6.81
CA THR A 107 7.43 -2.41 -6.86
C THR A 107 6.51 -3.16 -5.89
N GLU A 108 6.54 -4.49 -5.88
CA GLU A 108 5.71 -5.29 -4.96
C GLU A 108 5.97 -4.95 -3.49
N LEU A 109 7.24 -4.81 -3.12
CA LEU A 109 7.64 -4.44 -1.76
C LEU A 109 7.08 -3.08 -1.38
N LEU A 110 7.21 -2.07 -2.23
CA LEU A 110 6.69 -0.73 -1.93
C LEU A 110 5.17 -0.66 -1.90
N LEU A 111 4.48 -1.39 -2.78
CA LEU A 111 3.03 -1.55 -2.70
C LEU A 111 2.62 -2.11 -1.34
N ALA A 112 3.33 -3.13 -0.84
CA ALA A 112 3.06 -3.71 0.47
C ALA A 112 3.32 -2.71 1.60
N VAL A 113 4.41 -1.93 1.52
CA VAL A 113 4.73 -0.89 2.51
C VAL A 113 3.65 0.18 2.59
N PHE A 114 3.23 0.71 1.44
CA PHE A 114 2.21 1.76 1.40
C PHE A 114 0.86 1.24 1.86
N LEU A 115 0.42 0.08 1.35
CA LEU A 115 -0.87 -0.49 1.74
C LEU A 115 -0.91 -0.87 3.23
N GLY A 116 0.16 -1.52 3.73
CA GLY A 116 0.28 -1.90 5.14
C GLY A 116 0.32 -0.71 6.09
N SER A 117 1.00 0.38 5.69
CA SER A 117 1.05 1.63 6.47
C SER A 117 -0.28 2.39 6.47
N ALA A 118 -1.05 2.29 5.38
CA ALA A 118 -2.36 2.90 5.29
C ALA A 118 -3.45 2.15 6.08
N ALA A 119 -3.30 0.84 6.24
CA ALA A 119 -4.31 -0.03 6.80
C ALA A 119 -4.63 0.27 8.28
N ASP A 120 -5.81 -0.18 8.71
CA ASP A 120 -6.13 -0.21 10.14
C ASP A 120 -5.18 -1.15 10.88
N LYS A 121 -4.77 -0.81 12.10
CA LYS A 121 -3.84 -1.64 12.87
C LYS A 121 -4.44 -2.98 13.27
N THR A 122 -5.76 -3.08 13.35
CA THR A 122 -6.48 -4.23 13.94
C THR A 122 -7.26 -5.06 12.92
N ILE A 123 -7.43 -4.56 11.69
CA ILE A 123 -8.15 -5.27 10.63
C ILE A 123 -7.11 -5.92 9.69
N PRO A 124 -7.13 -7.25 9.53
CA PRO A 124 -6.22 -7.93 8.61
C PRO A 124 -6.41 -7.47 7.16
N ILE A 125 -5.29 -7.42 6.43
CA ILE A 125 -5.30 -7.16 4.98
C ILE A 125 -5.42 -8.50 4.26
N THR A 126 -6.41 -8.60 3.36
CA THR A 126 -6.69 -9.81 2.57
C THR A 126 -6.59 -9.51 1.08
N ALA A 127 -6.61 -10.55 0.23
CA ALA A 127 -6.66 -10.37 -1.23
C ALA A 127 -7.88 -9.52 -1.64
N ASP A 128 -9.03 -9.74 -1.01
CA ASP A 128 -10.24 -8.95 -1.25
C ASP A 128 -10.08 -7.49 -0.84
N THR A 129 -9.30 -7.22 0.21
CA THR A 129 -8.91 -5.85 0.60
C THR A 129 -8.12 -5.17 -0.52
N VAL A 130 -7.12 -5.86 -1.09
CA VAL A 130 -6.32 -5.35 -2.21
C VAL A 130 -7.20 -5.07 -3.42
N THR A 131 -8.01 -6.05 -3.85
CA THR A 131 -8.92 -5.89 -4.98
C THR A 131 -9.89 -4.73 -4.76
N ALA A 132 -10.47 -4.59 -3.56
CA ALA A 132 -11.37 -3.49 -3.26
C ALA A 132 -10.68 -2.12 -3.35
N VAL A 133 -9.46 -1.99 -2.83
CA VAL A 133 -8.67 -0.73 -2.90
C VAL A 133 -8.32 -0.40 -4.35
N ASP A 134 -7.85 -1.38 -5.13
CA ASP A 134 -7.47 -1.21 -6.52
C ASP A 134 -8.66 -0.77 -7.39
N THR A 135 -9.82 -1.42 -7.21
CA THR A 135 -11.06 -1.04 -7.89
C THR A 135 -11.50 0.38 -7.52
N ILE A 136 -11.45 0.78 -6.24
CA ILE A 136 -11.81 2.14 -5.82
C ILE A 136 -10.86 3.19 -6.43
N LEU A 137 -9.55 2.89 -6.43
CA LEU A 137 -8.53 3.80 -6.94
C LEU A 137 -8.40 3.78 -8.47
N GLN A 138 -9.10 2.85 -9.13
CA GLN A 138 -9.06 2.62 -10.58
C GLN A 138 -7.66 2.31 -11.11
N VAL A 139 -6.96 1.42 -10.40
CA VAL A 139 -5.59 0.97 -10.71
C VAL A 139 -5.56 -0.55 -10.84
N SER A 140 -4.49 -1.08 -11.43
CA SER A 140 -4.30 -2.52 -11.61
C SER A 140 -2.90 -2.92 -11.15
N LEU A 141 -2.80 -4.08 -10.51
CA LEU A 141 -1.50 -4.66 -10.15
C LEU A 141 -0.68 -5.00 -11.41
N PRO A 142 0.66 -4.92 -11.33
CA PRO A 142 1.54 -5.48 -12.35
C PRO A 142 1.31 -6.99 -12.51
N ASN A 143 1.50 -7.52 -13.73
CA ASN A 143 1.22 -8.93 -14.05
C ASN A 143 1.96 -9.95 -13.17
N ASN A 144 3.10 -9.57 -12.59
CA ASN A 144 3.92 -10.42 -11.72
C ASN A 144 3.55 -10.31 -10.23
N VAL A 145 2.58 -9.47 -9.86
CA VAL A 145 2.12 -9.26 -8.49
C VAL A 145 0.71 -9.80 -8.36
N THR A 146 0.50 -10.68 -7.37
CA THR A 146 -0.83 -11.21 -7.06
C THR A 146 -1.42 -10.50 -5.84
N ALA A 147 -2.73 -10.31 -5.81
CA ALA A 147 -3.43 -9.71 -4.67
C ALA A 147 -3.17 -10.48 -3.37
N ALA A 148 -3.13 -11.82 -3.42
CA ALA A 148 -2.86 -12.66 -2.27
C ALA A 148 -1.46 -12.43 -1.70
N LYS A 149 -0.44 -12.34 -2.56
CA LYS A 149 0.94 -12.10 -2.14
C LYS A 149 1.12 -10.68 -1.58
N LEU A 150 0.58 -9.69 -2.28
CA LEU A 150 0.61 -8.29 -1.82
C LEU A 150 -0.10 -8.14 -0.47
N ALA A 151 -1.26 -8.78 -0.28
CA ALA A 151 -1.98 -8.76 0.99
C ALA A 151 -1.15 -9.35 2.14
N ALA A 152 -0.49 -10.49 1.92
CA ALA A 152 0.34 -11.13 2.93
C ALA A 152 1.51 -10.24 3.37
N ASP A 153 2.22 -9.63 2.43
CA ASP A 153 3.33 -8.73 2.73
C ASP A 153 2.86 -7.43 3.38
N ALA A 154 1.75 -6.85 2.90
CA ALA A 154 1.17 -5.65 3.47
C ALA A 154 0.68 -5.90 4.91
N ASP A 155 0.12 -7.08 5.18
CA ASP A 155 -0.31 -7.47 6.53
C ASP A 155 0.88 -7.63 7.48
N ALA A 156 2.01 -8.16 6.97
CA ALA A 156 3.25 -8.21 7.73
C ALA A 156 3.77 -6.81 8.10
N VAL A 157 3.68 -5.84 7.17
CA VAL A 157 3.98 -4.43 7.45
C VAL A 157 3.03 -3.85 8.50
N ARG A 158 1.72 -4.06 8.37
CA ARG A 158 0.72 -3.64 9.36
C ARG A 158 1.04 -4.16 10.76
N LEU A 159 1.39 -5.46 10.86
CA LEU A 159 1.76 -6.10 12.13
C LEU A 159 3.07 -5.55 12.70
N ALA A 160 4.07 -5.24 11.86
CA ALA A 160 5.30 -4.60 12.32
C ALA A 160 5.06 -3.21 12.87
N ILE A 161 4.18 -2.42 12.23
CA ILE A 161 3.75 -1.11 12.74
C ILE A 161 3.03 -1.28 14.07
N LEU A 162 2.07 -2.19 14.18
CA LEU A 162 1.37 -2.47 15.43
C LEU A 162 2.36 -2.81 16.56
N ALA A 163 3.29 -3.73 16.31
CA ALA A 163 4.29 -4.13 17.29
C ALA A 163 5.21 -2.97 17.73
N ALA A 164 5.58 -2.07 16.81
CA ALA A 164 6.36 -0.88 17.13
C ALA A 164 5.61 0.07 18.07
N HIS A 165 4.29 0.21 17.87
CA HIS A 165 3.44 1.05 18.72
C HIS A 165 3.12 0.43 20.09
N GLU A 166 3.02 -0.90 20.19
CA GLU A 166 2.75 -1.60 21.46
C GLU A 166 4.01 -1.78 22.32
N GLY A 167 5.20 -1.62 21.73
CA GLY A 167 6.50 -1.70 22.41
C GLY A 167 7.02 -0.38 22.98
N GLU A 168 6.30 0.73 22.79
CA GLU A 168 6.49 2.03 23.46
C GLU A 168 5.90 2.04 24.88
#